data_AF-A0A1F8GZ84-F1
#
_entry.id   AF-A0A1F8GZ84-F1
#
_cell.length_a   1.000
_cell.length_b   1.000
_cell.length_c   1.000
_cell.angle_alpha   90.00
_cell.angle_beta   90.00
_cell.angle_gamma   90.00
#
_symmetry.space_group_name_H-M   'P 1'
#
loop_
_entity.id
_entity.type
_entity.pdbx_description
1 polymer ?
#
loop_
_entity_poly.entity_id
_entity_poly.type
_entity_poly.pdbx_seq_one_letter_code
_entity_poly.pdbx_strand_id
1 'polypeptide(L)' 'MRPIGITHKSDGVELMLVHQCMSCGKISKNRIAGDDNVATLLAVFDISLNDSEAQQVMRAQGIVACVDREDVERFEHQRV' A
#
# COMPACT_ATOMS: atom_id res chain seq x y z
N MET A 1 -6.96 12.14 -2.07
CA MET A 1 -5.60 11.59 -1.91
C MET A 1 -5.42 10.49 -2.94
N ARG A 2 -4.25 10.35 -3.55
CA ARG A 2 -3.93 9.31 -4.53
C ARG A 2 -3.26 8.13 -3.82
N PRO A 3 -3.74 6.89 -3.95
CA PRO A 3 -2.98 5.73 -3.49
C PRO A 3 -1.74 5.57 -4.35
N ILE A 4 -0.59 5.41 -3.70
CA ILE A 4 0.71 5.29 -4.37
C ILE A 4 1.39 3.94 -4.10
N GLY A 5 0.85 3.13 -3.19
CA GLY A 5 1.32 1.77 -2.99
C GLY A 5 0.89 1.17 -1.67
N ILE A 6 1.35 -0.05 -1.43
CA ILE A 6 1.13 -0.81 -0.20
C ILE A 6 2.48 -1.01 0.50
N THR A 7 2.51 -1.02 1.82
CA THR A 7 3.69 -1.31 2.64
C THR A 7 3.30 -2.22 3.80
N HIS A 8 4.26 -3.00 4.30
CA HIS A 8 4.13 -3.58 5.62
C HIS A 8 4.28 -2.50 6.70
N LYS A 9 3.57 -2.67 7.81
CA LYS A 9 3.85 -1.98 9.06
C LYS A 9 5.19 -2.48 9.60
N SER A 10 5.80 -1.72 10.51
CA SER A 10 7.14 -1.98 11.06
C SER A 10 7.30 -3.36 11.71
N ASP A 11 6.20 -4.00 12.09
CA ASP A 11 6.17 -5.36 12.67
C ASP A 11 6.14 -6.47 11.60
N GLY A 12 5.96 -6.13 10.33
CA GLY A 12 5.88 -7.07 9.22
C GLY A 12 4.57 -7.85 9.12
N VAL A 13 3.60 -7.61 10.02
CA VAL A 13 2.37 -8.41 10.12
C VAL A 13 1.19 -7.74 9.46
N GLU A 14 1.09 -6.41 9.55
CA GLU A 14 -0.04 -5.66 9.01
C GLU A 14 0.31 -4.94 7.70
N LEU A 15 -0.58 -4.98 6.72
CA LEU A 15 -0.47 -4.15 5.52
C LEU A 15 -1.07 -2.76 5.75
N MET A 16 -0.44 -1.78 5.11
CA MET A 16 -0.82 -0.38 5.17
C MET A 16 -0.90 0.18 3.75
N LEU A 17 -1.96 0.94 3.47
CA LEU A 17 -2.15 1.65 2.21
C LEU A 17 -1.50 3.02 2.28
N VAL A 18 -0.57 3.28 1.37
CA VAL A 18 0.19 4.54 1.28
C VAL A 18 -0.48 5.46 0.29
N HIS A 19 -0.72 6.71 0.72
CA HIS A 19 -1.33 7.72 -0.11
C HIS A 19 -0.55 9.03 -0.12
N GLN A 20 -0.62 9.73 -1.24
CA GLN A 20 -0.11 11.08 -1.41
C GLN A 20 -1.26 12.09 -1.52
N CYS A 21 -1.13 13.21 -0.81
CA CYS A 21 -1.99 14.36 -1.03
C CYS A 21 -1.59 15.07 -2.32
N MET A 22 -2.49 15.16 -3.30
CA MET A 22 -2.22 15.85 -4.57
C MET A 22 -2.15 17.37 -4.42
N SER A 23 -2.65 17.94 -3.31
CA SER A 23 -2.63 19.40 -3.07
C SER A 23 -1.37 19.88 -2.36
N CYS A 24 -0.78 19.06 -1.48
CA CYS A 24 0.37 19.47 -0.65
C CYS A 24 1.53 18.47 -0.63
N GLY A 25 1.44 17.35 -1.34
CA GLY A 25 2.49 16.33 -1.42
C GLY A 25 2.65 15.45 -0.18
N LYS A 26 1.93 15.73 0.93
CA LYS A 26 2.03 14.96 2.17
C LYS A 26 1.76 13.47 1.94
N ILE A 27 2.62 12.62 2.52
CA ILE A 27 2.47 11.17 2.51
C ILE A 27 1.82 10.71 3.82
N SER A 28 0.84 9.81 3.70
CA SER A 28 0.14 9.19 4.83
C SER A 28 0.01 7.69 4.62
N LYS A 29 -0.10 6.94 5.72
CA LYS A 29 -0.33 5.50 5.73
C LYS A 29 -1.63 5.23 6.47
N ASN A 30 -2.54 4.50 5.84
CA ASN A 30 -3.77 4.02 6.47
C ASN A 30 -3.66 2.52 6.70
N ARG A 31 -4.13 2.04 7.85
CA ARG A 31 -4.27 0.61 8.10
C ARG A 31 -5.30 0.03 7.14
N ILE A 32 -4.98 -1.10 6.53
CA ILE A 32 -5.96 -1.88 5.77
C ILE A 32 -6.72 -2.74 6.79
N ALA A 33 -8.05 -2.75 6.72
CA ALA A 33 -8.93 -3.52 7.59
C ALA A 33 -9.54 -4.70 6.83
N GLY A 34 -9.97 -5.75 7.54
CA GLY A 34 -10.43 -7.01 6.92
C GLY A 34 -11.72 -6.90 6.07
N ASP A 35 -12.39 -5.75 6.11
CA ASP A 35 -13.53 -5.39 5.26
C ASP A 35 -13.15 -4.55 4.04
N ASP A 36 -11.88 -4.15 3.89
CA ASP A 36 -11.39 -3.52 2.68
C ASP A 36 -11.45 -4.48 1.49
N ASN A 37 -11.72 -3.93 0.31
CA ASN A 37 -11.87 -4.71 -0.91
C ASN A 37 -10.49 -5.14 -1.45
N VAL A 38 -10.20 -6.45 -1.39
CA VAL A 38 -8.91 -6.99 -1.86
C VAL A 38 -8.66 -6.78 -3.35
N ALA A 39 -9.69 -6.83 -4.20
CA ALA A 39 -9.52 -6.53 -5.62
C ALA A 39 -9.03 -5.08 -5.84
N THR A 40 -9.53 -4.13 -5.04
CA THR A 40 -9.04 -2.74 -5.06
C THR A 40 -7.60 -2.63 -4.56
N LEU A 41 -7.22 -3.38 -3.51
CA LEU A 41 -5.85 -3.41 -3.00
C LEU A 41 -4.88 -4.00 -4.02
N LEU A 42 -5.25 -5.08 -4.69
CA LEU A 42 -4.47 -5.68 -5.78
C LEU A 42 -4.30 -4.72 -6.95
N ALA A 43 -5.34 -3.95 -7.31
CA ALA A 43 -5.21 -2.91 -8.33
C ALA A 43 -4.20 -1.82 -7.92
N VAL A 44 -4.23 -1.37 -6.67
CA VAL A 44 -3.22 -0.40 -6.17
C VAL A 44 -1.82 -1.00 -6.17
N PHE A 45 -1.68 -2.26 -5.74
CA PHE A 45 -0.43 -2.99 -5.77
C PHE A 45 0.15 -3.01 -7.19
N ASP A 46 -0.62 -3.49 -8.17
CA ASP A 46 -0.20 -3.62 -9.56
C ASP A 46 0.17 -2.26 -10.18
N ILE A 47 -0.60 -1.20 -9.87
CA ILE A 47 -0.29 0.17 -10.31
C ILE A 47 1.03 0.64 -9.69
N SER A 48 1.23 0.44 -8.39
CA SER A 48 2.41 0.93 -7.67
C SER A 48 3.71 0.27 -8.13
N LEU A 49 3.66 -0.98 -8.61
CA LEU A 49 4.82 -1.67 -9.20
C LEU A 49 5.23 -1.10 -10.56
N ASN A 50 4.31 -0.47 -11.27
CA ASN A 50 4.55 0.14 -12.59
C ASN A 50 4.71 1.67 -12.54
N ASP A 51 4.56 2.27 -11.36
CA ASP A 51 4.61 3.71 -11.14
C ASP A 51 5.95 4.12 -10.52
N SER A 52 6.92 4.45 -11.37
CA SER A 52 8.27 4.82 -10.94
C SER A 52 8.29 6.08 -10.06
N GLU A 53 7.37 7.02 -10.28
CA GLU A 53 7.23 8.22 -9.47
C GLU A 53 6.77 7.85 -8.06
N ALA A 54 5.71 7.04 -7.94
CA ALA A 54 5.23 6.55 -6.66
C ALA A 54 6.31 5.79 -5.89
N GLN A 55 7.07 4.91 -6.57
CA GLN A 55 8.17 4.18 -5.94
C GLN A 55 9.27 5.11 -5.43
N GLN A 56 9.63 6.14 -6.19
CA GLN A 56 10.63 7.11 -5.77
C GLN A 56 10.15 7.92 -4.56
N VAL A 57 8.88 8.34 -4.55
CA VAL A 57 8.27 9.04 -3.42
C VAL A 57 8.28 8.18 -2.17
N MET A 58 7.87 6.91 -2.25
CA MET A 58 7.90 5.98 -1.12
C MET A 58 9.32 5.79 -0.59
N ARG A 59 10.31 5.54 -1.47
CA ARG A 59 11.72 5.41 -1.09
C ARG A 59 12.28 6.66 -0.42
N ALA A 60 11.94 7.85 -0.93
CA ALA A 60 12.37 9.13 -0.36
C ALA A 60 11.82 9.35 1.07
N GLN A 61 10.70 8.72 1.41
CA GLN A 61 10.13 8.73 2.77
C GLN A 61 10.61 7.55 3.64
N GLY A 62 11.53 6.72 3.15
CA GLY A 62 11.97 5.50 3.84
C GLY A 62 10.88 4.42 3.92
N ILE A 63 9.87 4.47 3.04
CA ILE A 63 8.80 3.48 2.96
C ILE A 63 9.22 2.40 1.95
N VAL A 64 9.23 1.15 2.42
CA VAL A 64 9.51 -0.02 1.60
C VAL A 64 8.19 -0.52 1.01
N ALA A 65 8.06 -0.49 -0.31
CA ALA A 65 6.88 -1.03 -0.97
C ALA A 65 6.76 -2.54 -0.74
N CYS A 66 5.54 -3.01 -0.50
CA CYS A 66 5.20 -4.41 -0.60
C CYS A 66 5.34 -4.82 -2.07
N VAL A 67 6.12 -5.87 -2.32
CA VAL A 67 6.37 -6.43 -3.66
C VAL A 67 5.88 -7.87 -3.79
N ASP A 68 5.45 -8.47 -2.67
CA ASP A 68 4.87 -9.78 -2.65
C ASP A 68 3.36 -9.67 -2.82
N ARG A 69 2.86 -10.25 -3.90
CA ARG A 69 1.42 -10.25 -4.20
C ARG A 69 0.66 -11.15 -3.22
N GLU A 70 1.27 -12.25 -2.76
CA GLU A 70 0.61 -13.19 -1.85
C GLU A 70 0.25 -12.52 -0.51
N ASP A 71 1.06 -11.58 -0.04
CA ASP A 71 0.78 -10.83 1.19
C ASP A 71 -0.53 -10.03 1.07
N VAL A 72 -0.80 -9.47 -0.11
CA VAL A 72 -2.04 -8.71 -0.40
C VAL A 72 -3.23 -9.65 -0.58
N GLU A 73 -3.04 -10.80 -1.22
CA GLU A 73 -4.11 -11.80 -1.45
C GLU A 73 -4.55 -12.49 -0.16
N ARG A 74 -3.59 -12.80 0.74
CA ARG A 74 -3.86 -13.40 2.06
C ARG A 74 -4.74 -12.54 2.94
N PHE A 75 -4.90 -11.26 2.62
CA PHE A 75 -5.81 -10.36 3.32
C PHE A 75 -7.29 -10.79 3.23
N GLU A 76 -7.71 -11.52 2.18
CA GLU A 76 -9.06 -12.10 2.12
C GLU A 76 -9.29 -13.18 3.20
N HIS A 77 -8.23 -13.87 3.60
CA HIS A 77 -8.30 -15.07 4.44
C HIS A 77 -8.21 -14.79 5.95
N GLN A 78 -8.00 -13.54 6.38
CA GLN A 78 -7.98 -13.16 7.80
C GLN A 78 -9.38 -12.86 8.39
N ARG A 79 -10.46 -13.17 7.66
CA ARG A 79 -11.83 -13.16 8.18
C ARG A 79 -12.04 -14.40 9.07
N VAL A 80 -11.55 -14.34 10.31
CA VAL A 80 -11.91 -15.28 11.39
C VAL A 80 -12.75 -14.55 12.42
#